data_AF-A0A3E0X109-F1
#
_entry.id   AF-A0A3E0X109-F1
#
_cell.length_a   1.000
_cell.length_b   1.000
_cell.length_c   1.000
_cell.angle_alpha   90.00
_cell.angle_beta   90.00
_cell.angle_gamma   90.00
#
_symmetry.space_group_name_H-M   'P 1'
#
loop_
_entity.id
_entity.type
_entity.pdbx_description
1 polymer ?
#
loop_
_entity_poly.entity_id
_entity_poly.type
_entity_poly.pdbx_seq_one_letter_code
_entity_poly.pdbx_strand_id
1 'polypeptide(L)'
;MFRLHARFDENGPAPLRVRYSDQLRALFQFAPEGGGISHAAIRLDNAAPVLPTSPGMHLRGRLSDLDLDQWHRTWKALQTAQSGSDASEGVSGGRGDMLPPLTVVDLHAGRVNAFGQRFSDVGISASTAILGWHLQLAGPELAGTVLIPKADSEQAVEIDLERLHLRHAAARLGNGTGERAASQPMDLKPRDMPPIRLSVEQALLNGTLLGQVDLNVSRVSDGLKLDHFALDGPVLRMSGNGAWRDAGGGDASSATHLQVRLETDKAGRAMDLFGQDSLLGGGRGEARLDLRWPGAPTDFALETVNGEVAFLIRNGHLLAVDPGAGRVFGLLSVTMLPRRLLLDFSDLFGRGFAFDQMASRMRLNNGAGELEYFYVHGPAARVEASGKLDFKHKTLDQVVVVTPRVSSALPIVGGLAGGPVGAVALFVTQRLLEQEIDSLTRYRYRVSGDWEEPAVERIGTSRPPPPPVPPADGGLPLPFSNGR
;
A
#
# COMPACT_ATOMS: atom_id res chain seq x y z
N MET A 1 -17.56 33.16 -24.94
CA MET A 1 -18.26 34.47 -24.85
C MET A 1 -19.04 34.51 -23.54
N PHE A 2 -18.70 35.43 -22.64
CA PHE A 2 -19.44 35.67 -21.39
C PHE A 2 -20.62 36.61 -21.68
N ARG A 3 -21.82 36.31 -21.16
CA ARG A 3 -23.00 37.17 -21.24
C ARG A 3 -23.67 37.25 -19.88
N LEU A 4 -23.89 38.47 -19.41
CA LEU A 4 -24.64 38.79 -18.20
C LEU A 4 -25.96 39.46 -18.59
N HIS A 5 -27.06 39.02 -18.00
CA HIS A 5 -28.37 39.62 -18.27
C HIS A 5 -29.13 39.82 -16.96
N ALA A 6 -29.31 41.09 -16.58
CA ALA A 6 -30.10 41.53 -15.43
C ALA A 6 -31.31 42.32 -15.94
N ARG A 7 -32.47 42.14 -15.29
CA ARG A 7 -33.65 43.00 -15.47
C ARG A 7 -34.08 43.52 -14.10
N PHE A 8 -34.60 44.73 -14.05
CA PHE A 8 -35.15 45.35 -12.85
C PHE A 8 -36.63 45.65 -13.13
N ASP A 9 -37.52 45.25 -12.23
CA ASP A 9 -38.96 45.53 -12.32
C ASP A 9 -39.47 46.23 -11.06
N GLU A 10 -40.74 46.63 -11.08
CA GLU A 10 -41.40 47.39 -10.00
C GLU A 10 -41.50 46.60 -8.68
N ASN A 11 -41.27 45.28 -8.70
CA ASN A 11 -41.33 44.37 -7.55
C ASN A 11 -39.93 43.97 -7.03
N GLY A 12 -38.84 44.52 -7.60
CA GLY A 12 -37.46 44.29 -7.17
C GLY A 12 -36.52 43.85 -8.31
N PRO A 13 -35.28 43.44 -7.99
CA PRO A 13 -34.35 42.94 -8.99
C PRO A 13 -34.81 41.57 -9.51
N ALA A 14 -35.07 41.46 -10.81
CA ALA A 14 -35.38 40.18 -11.44
C ALA A 14 -34.17 39.23 -11.35
N PRO A 15 -34.39 37.90 -11.49
CA PRO A 15 -33.29 36.94 -11.41
C PRO A 15 -32.15 37.24 -12.37
N LEU A 16 -30.93 37.29 -11.83
CA LEU A 16 -29.69 37.50 -12.57
C LEU A 16 -29.34 36.23 -13.36
N ARG A 17 -29.19 36.36 -14.67
CA ARG A 17 -28.77 35.26 -15.55
C ARG A 17 -27.33 35.45 -15.98
N VAL A 18 -26.52 34.41 -15.78
CA VAL A 18 -25.14 34.33 -16.24
C VAL A 18 -25.03 33.21 -17.25
N ARG A 19 -24.36 33.46 -18.38
CA ARG A 19 -24.00 32.43 -19.34
C ARG A 19 -22.56 32.58 -19.78
N TYR A 20 -21.80 31.49 -19.71
CA TYR A 20 -20.46 31.42 -20.23
C TYR A 20 -20.38 30.30 -21.26
N SER A 21 -20.35 30.71 -22.54
CA SER A 21 -20.35 29.78 -23.68
C SER A 21 -21.51 28.77 -23.56
N ASP A 22 -21.25 27.52 -23.94
CA ASP A 22 -22.11 26.35 -23.72
C ASP A 22 -21.67 25.52 -22.50
N GLN A 23 -20.74 26.03 -21.69
CA GLN A 23 -20.12 25.30 -20.58
C GLN A 23 -20.76 25.64 -19.23
N LEU A 24 -21.32 26.84 -19.07
CA LEU A 24 -21.92 27.25 -17.82
C LEU A 24 -23.13 28.16 -18.02
N ARG A 25 -24.19 27.86 -17.27
CA ARG A 25 -25.38 28.72 -17.12
C ARG A 25 -25.70 28.84 -15.63
N ALA A 26 -25.95 30.05 -15.15
CA ALA A 26 -26.37 30.25 -13.77
C ALA A 26 -27.55 31.24 -13.67
N LEU A 27 -28.35 31.04 -12.62
CA LEU A 27 -29.51 31.84 -12.29
C LEU A 27 -29.47 32.15 -10.80
N PHE A 28 -29.53 33.44 -10.45
CA PHE A 28 -29.48 33.91 -9.07
C PHE A 28 -30.71 34.76 -8.77
N GLN A 29 -31.35 34.52 -7.63
CA GLN A 29 -32.46 35.31 -7.13
C GLN A 29 -32.04 36.04 -5.86
N PHE A 30 -32.30 37.34 -5.79
CA PHE A 30 -31.99 38.17 -4.63
C PHE A 30 -33.03 37.98 -3.51
N ALA A 31 -32.62 38.25 -2.28
CA ALA A 31 -33.53 38.31 -1.15
C ALA A 31 -34.50 39.52 -1.28
N PRO A 32 -35.80 39.37 -0.96
CA PRO A 32 -36.79 40.45 -1.09
C PRO A 32 -36.48 41.71 -0.27
N GLU A 33 -35.87 41.54 0.91
CA GLU A 33 -35.61 42.64 1.86
C GLU A 33 -34.24 43.32 1.63
N GLY A 34 -33.56 42.99 0.53
CA GLY A 34 -32.15 43.35 0.31
C GLY A 34 -31.20 42.42 1.09
N GLY A 35 -29.89 42.50 0.80
CA GLY A 35 -28.87 41.82 1.61
C GLY A 35 -28.21 40.57 1.01
N GLY A 36 -28.52 40.14 -0.21
CA GLY A 36 -27.76 39.07 -0.89
C GLY A 36 -28.57 38.21 -1.86
N ILE A 37 -27.97 37.10 -2.32
CA ILE A 37 -28.63 36.08 -3.14
C ILE A 37 -29.27 35.04 -2.21
N SER A 38 -30.58 34.81 -2.35
CA SER A 38 -31.33 33.82 -1.56
C SER A 38 -31.36 32.44 -2.21
N HIS A 39 -31.43 32.40 -3.55
CA HIS A 39 -31.48 31.16 -4.32
C HIS A 39 -30.48 31.23 -5.48
N ALA A 40 -29.74 30.16 -5.69
CA ALA A 40 -28.80 30.04 -6.79
C ALA A 40 -28.94 28.68 -7.48
N ALA A 41 -28.90 28.68 -8.80
CA ALA A 41 -28.84 27.48 -9.61
C ALA A 41 -27.71 27.62 -10.62
N ILE A 42 -26.69 26.79 -10.49
CA ILE A 42 -25.52 26.76 -11.36
C ILE A 42 -25.55 25.45 -12.14
N ARG A 43 -25.39 25.55 -13.46
CA ARG A 43 -25.27 24.42 -14.37
C ARG A 43 -23.93 24.45 -15.09
N LEU A 44 -23.21 23.34 -15.03
CA LEU A 44 -21.95 23.07 -15.76
C LEU A 44 -22.26 22.35 -17.08
N ASP A 45 -23.26 22.85 -17.80
CA ASP A 45 -23.68 22.40 -19.12
C ASP A 45 -24.52 23.50 -19.79
N ASN A 46 -25.10 23.21 -20.96
CA ASN A 46 -25.93 24.15 -21.70
C ASN A 46 -27.43 24.07 -21.40
N ALA A 47 -27.87 23.29 -20.39
CA ALA A 47 -29.27 23.20 -20.03
C ALA A 47 -29.73 24.42 -19.20
N ALA A 48 -31.03 24.69 -19.16
CA ALA A 48 -31.56 25.83 -18.42
C ALA A 48 -31.45 25.60 -16.89
N PRO A 49 -30.86 26.53 -16.11
CA PRO A 49 -30.85 26.44 -14.66
C PRO A 49 -32.27 26.65 -14.10
N VAL A 50 -32.63 25.86 -13.08
CA VAL A 50 -33.90 25.95 -12.36
C VAL A 50 -33.58 26.25 -10.91
N LEU A 51 -34.15 27.34 -10.38
CA LEU A 51 -33.93 27.75 -8.99
C LEU A 51 -34.48 26.69 -8.02
N PRO A 52 -33.81 26.50 -6.87
CA PRO A 52 -34.36 25.67 -5.80
C PRO A 52 -35.66 26.26 -5.25
N THR A 53 -36.51 25.39 -4.69
CA THR A 53 -37.79 25.80 -4.06
C THR A 53 -37.59 26.39 -2.66
N SER A 54 -36.46 26.07 -2.03
CA SER A 54 -36.05 26.59 -0.72
C SER A 54 -34.74 27.38 -0.88
N PRO A 55 -34.45 28.34 0.01
CA PRO A 55 -33.21 29.10 -0.03
C PRO A 55 -31.98 28.17 -0.05
N GLY A 56 -31.01 28.47 -0.90
CA GLY A 56 -29.85 27.60 -1.13
C GLY A 56 -29.31 27.65 -2.54
N MET A 57 -28.21 26.94 -2.76
CA MET A 57 -27.53 26.82 -4.03
C MET A 57 -27.52 25.38 -4.53
N HIS A 58 -27.98 25.17 -5.77
CA HIS A 58 -27.87 23.90 -6.48
C HIS A 58 -26.76 23.99 -7.55
N LEU A 59 -25.85 23.02 -7.56
CA LEU A 59 -24.85 22.83 -8.61
C LEU A 59 -25.17 21.55 -9.38
N ARG A 60 -25.39 21.64 -10.70
CA ARG A 60 -25.66 20.46 -11.53
C ARG A 60 -24.85 20.48 -12.82
N GLY A 61 -24.63 19.35 -13.49
CA GLY A 61 -24.10 19.36 -14.85
C GLY A 61 -23.30 18.13 -15.25
N ARG A 62 -22.69 18.22 -16.44
CA ARG A 62 -21.85 17.17 -17.01
C ARG A 62 -20.46 17.71 -17.29
N LEU A 63 -19.46 17.03 -16.75
CA LEU A 63 -18.04 17.38 -16.90
C LEU A 63 -17.34 16.28 -17.68
N SER A 64 -16.38 16.65 -18.53
CA SER A 64 -15.48 15.65 -19.14
C SER A 64 -14.52 15.09 -18.10
N ASP A 65 -13.98 15.97 -17.27
CA ASP A 65 -12.96 15.66 -16.27
C ASP A 65 -13.24 16.44 -14.98
N LEU A 66 -13.11 15.76 -13.84
CA LEU A 66 -13.18 16.33 -12.50
C LEU A 66 -11.94 15.91 -11.72
N ASP A 67 -11.05 16.87 -11.43
CA ASP A 67 -9.82 16.62 -10.68
C ASP A 67 -9.99 17.15 -9.24
N LEU A 68 -10.34 16.24 -8.32
CA LEU A 68 -10.59 16.60 -6.92
C LEU A 68 -9.29 16.98 -6.21
N ASP A 69 -8.16 16.38 -6.60
CA ASP A 69 -6.85 16.69 -6.03
C ASP A 69 -6.44 18.13 -6.39
N GLN A 70 -6.68 18.57 -7.62
CA GLN A 70 -6.49 19.96 -8.05
C GLN A 70 -7.44 20.91 -7.34
N TRP A 71 -8.71 20.56 -7.23
CA TRP A 71 -9.71 21.40 -6.58
C TRP A 71 -9.36 21.68 -5.11
N HIS A 72 -8.94 20.64 -4.38
CA HIS A 72 -8.50 20.81 -2.99
C HIS A 72 -7.33 21.79 -2.89
N ARG A 73 -6.33 21.69 -3.78
CA ARG A 73 -5.19 22.63 -3.81
C ARG A 73 -5.62 24.06 -4.08
N THR A 74 -6.49 24.27 -5.07
CA THR A 74 -7.02 25.60 -5.40
C THR A 74 -7.81 26.19 -4.24
N TRP A 75 -8.64 25.38 -3.58
CA TRP A 75 -9.42 25.83 -2.43
C TRP A 75 -8.53 26.23 -1.24
N LYS A 76 -7.52 25.41 -0.89
CA LYS A 76 -6.54 25.75 0.16
C LYS A 76 -5.81 27.05 -0.16
N ALA A 77 -5.39 27.26 -1.41
CA ALA A 77 -4.74 28.49 -1.86
C ALA A 77 -5.65 29.73 -1.77
N LEU A 78 -6.94 29.59 -2.05
CA LEU A 78 -7.92 30.68 -1.91
C LEU A 78 -8.16 31.04 -0.44
N GLN A 79 -8.20 30.06 0.46
CA GLN A 79 -8.32 30.31 1.89
C GLN A 79 -7.08 31.01 2.47
N THR A 80 -5.86 30.56 2.10
CA THR A 80 -4.62 31.20 2.58
C THR A 80 -4.44 32.62 2.03
N ALA A 81 -4.85 32.88 0.79
CA ALA A 81 -4.85 34.23 0.22
C ALA A 81 -5.83 35.20 0.90
N GLN A 82 -6.93 34.70 1.47
CA GLN A 82 -7.89 35.52 2.23
C GLN A 82 -7.44 35.74 3.68
N SER A 83 -6.72 34.80 4.29
CA SER A 83 -6.17 34.95 5.65
C SER A 83 -4.90 35.82 5.71
N GLY A 84 -4.24 36.07 4.56
CA GLY A 84 -3.02 36.88 4.46
C GLY A 84 -3.22 38.35 4.09
N SER A 85 -4.47 38.83 3.95
CA SER A 85 -4.73 40.26 3.76
C SER A 85 -4.77 40.96 5.11
N ASP A 86 -3.62 41.47 5.55
CA ASP A 86 -3.51 42.36 6.70
C ASP A 86 -4.49 43.54 6.59
N ALA A 87 -5.03 43.89 7.75
CA ALA A 87 -6.02 44.92 8.00
C ALA A 87 -5.75 46.22 7.22
N SER A 88 -6.65 46.54 6.29
CA SER A 88 -7.01 47.93 6.00
C SER A 88 -8.28 48.24 6.79
N GLU A 89 -8.12 49.09 7.81
CA GLU A 89 -9.21 49.63 8.61
C GLU A 89 -10.22 50.36 7.72
N GLY A 90 -11.51 50.11 7.99
CA GLY A 90 -12.57 51.08 7.74
C GLY A 90 -13.44 50.88 6.50
N VAL A 91 -14.25 49.82 6.46
CA VAL A 91 -15.71 49.91 6.20
C VAL A 91 -16.39 48.75 6.93
N SER A 92 -16.97 49.03 8.09
CA SER A 92 -17.92 48.14 8.77
C SER A 92 -19.28 48.24 8.06
N GLY A 93 -19.41 47.55 6.93
CA GLY A 93 -20.68 47.20 6.32
C GLY A 93 -20.75 45.68 6.27
N GLY A 94 -21.67 45.07 7.01
CA GLY A 94 -21.75 43.62 7.16
C GLY A 94 -21.71 42.90 5.81
N ARG A 95 -20.60 42.20 5.54
CA ARG A 95 -20.53 41.16 4.51
C ARG A 95 -21.34 39.97 5.02
N GLY A 96 -22.67 40.07 4.96
CA GLY A 96 -23.51 38.87 4.92
C GLY A 96 -23.12 38.06 3.69
N ASP A 97 -23.08 36.73 3.81
CA ASP A 97 -22.72 35.84 2.71
C ASP A 97 -23.49 36.22 1.44
N MET A 98 -22.76 36.75 0.45
CA MET A 98 -23.35 37.28 -0.78
C MET A 98 -23.97 36.16 -1.65
N LEU A 99 -23.60 34.90 -1.37
CA LEU A 99 -24.11 33.69 -2.00
C LEU A 99 -24.74 32.76 -0.95
N PRO A 100 -25.86 32.09 -1.26
CA PRO A 100 -26.47 31.13 -0.35
C PRO A 100 -25.63 29.85 -0.24
N PRO A 101 -25.78 29.06 0.83
CA PRO A 101 -25.01 27.83 1.01
C PRO A 101 -25.30 26.81 -0.10
N LEU A 102 -24.29 26.04 -0.48
CA LEU A 102 -24.47 24.89 -1.38
C LEU A 102 -25.28 23.81 -0.66
N THR A 103 -26.41 23.41 -1.23
CA THR A 103 -27.32 22.42 -0.63
C THR A 103 -27.48 21.17 -1.47
N VAL A 104 -27.23 21.24 -2.78
CA VAL A 104 -27.30 20.11 -3.71
C VAL A 104 -26.16 20.18 -4.74
N VAL A 105 -25.54 19.02 -4.98
CA VAL A 105 -24.60 18.79 -6.08
C VAL A 105 -25.08 17.59 -6.88
N ASP A 106 -25.22 17.71 -8.19
CA ASP A 106 -25.61 16.61 -9.09
C ASP A 106 -24.76 16.66 -10.35
N LEU A 107 -23.64 15.96 -10.31
CA LEU A 107 -22.61 16.00 -11.33
C LEU A 107 -22.44 14.63 -11.96
N HIS A 108 -22.21 14.62 -13.26
CA HIS A 108 -21.73 13.45 -13.96
C HIS A 108 -20.40 13.78 -14.63
N ALA A 109 -19.33 13.11 -14.22
CA ALA A 109 -17.99 13.30 -14.76
C ALA A 109 -17.59 12.11 -15.63
N GLY A 110 -17.16 12.36 -16.87
CA GLY A 110 -16.59 11.31 -17.73
C GLY A 110 -15.34 10.66 -17.13
N ARG A 111 -14.60 11.43 -16.32
CA ARG A 111 -13.45 10.97 -15.55
C ARG A 111 -13.31 11.76 -14.26
N VAL A 112 -13.04 11.06 -13.15
CA VAL A 112 -12.71 11.64 -11.84
C VAL A 112 -11.29 11.22 -11.48
N ASN A 113 -10.42 12.20 -11.19
CA ASN A 113 -9.14 11.94 -10.54
C ASN A 113 -9.27 12.32 -9.06
N ALA A 114 -9.01 11.37 -8.17
CA ALA A 114 -9.08 11.58 -6.73
C ALA A 114 -8.10 10.66 -6.01
N PHE A 115 -7.31 11.20 -5.07
CA PHE A 115 -6.36 10.44 -4.25
C PHE A 115 -5.36 9.62 -5.09
N GLY A 116 -4.94 10.18 -6.24
CA GLY A 116 -4.06 9.47 -7.18
C GLY A 116 -4.72 8.28 -7.92
N GLN A 117 -6.02 8.08 -7.74
CA GLN A 117 -6.83 7.11 -8.49
C GLN A 117 -7.59 7.80 -9.62
N ARG A 118 -7.92 7.02 -10.64
CA ARG A 118 -8.73 7.46 -11.78
C ARG A 118 -9.95 6.57 -11.90
N PHE A 119 -11.11 7.19 -11.85
CA PHE A 119 -12.41 6.55 -12.02
C PHE A 119 -13.08 7.08 -13.28
N SER A 120 -13.58 6.18 -14.11
CA SER A 120 -14.26 6.53 -15.36
C SER A 120 -15.76 6.56 -15.12
N ASP A 121 -16.46 7.50 -15.77
CA ASP A 121 -17.93 7.56 -15.82
C ASP A 121 -18.60 7.53 -14.44
N VAL A 122 -18.41 8.60 -13.67
CA VAL A 122 -18.87 8.72 -12.28
C VAL A 122 -20.01 9.73 -12.17
N GLY A 123 -21.18 9.25 -11.74
CA GLY A 123 -22.27 10.07 -11.21
C GLY A 123 -22.05 10.37 -9.72
N ILE A 124 -22.22 11.63 -9.35
CA ILE A 124 -22.08 12.15 -7.99
C ILE A 124 -23.36 12.93 -7.67
N SER A 125 -24.15 12.43 -6.73
CA SER A 125 -25.32 13.12 -6.22
C SER A 125 -25.12 13.39 -4.73
N ALA A 126 -25.06 14.66 -4.34
CA ALA A 126 -24.88 15.08 -2.96
C ALA A 126 -25.97 16.04 -2.52
N SER A 127 -26.41 15.93 -1.27
CA SER A 127 -27.32 16.90 -0.67
C SER A 127 -27.05 17.08 0.81
N THR A 128 -27.29 18.29 1.32
CA THR A 128 -27.26 18.55 2.77
C THR A 128 -28.52 18.01 3.43
N ALA A 129 -28.34 17.23 4.50
CA ALA A 129 -29.40 16.74 5.38
C ALA A 129 -29.13 17.17 6.84
N ILE A 130 -29.94 16.69 7.78
CA ILE A 130 -29.84 17.04 9.21
C ILE A 130 -28.46 16.68 9.79
N LEU A 131 -27.93 15.51 9.41
CA LEU A 131 -26.67 14.97 9.93
C LEU A 131 -25.42 15.53 9.24
N GLY A 132 -25.55 16.03 8.01
CA GLY A 132 -24.43 16.49 7.20
C GLY A 132 -24.71 16.29 5.71
N TRP A 133 -23.66 16.20 4.91
CA TRP A 133 -23.77 15.88 3.50
C TRP A 133 -23.94 14.38 3.29
N HIS A 134 -24.97 14.01 2.54
CA HIS A 134 -25.15 12.65 2.03
C HIS A 134 -24.76 12.66 0.55
N LEU A 135 -23.82 11.81 0.17
CA LEU A 135 -23.34 11.65 -1.20
C LEU A 135 -23.66 10.22 -1.66
N GLN A 136 -24.09 10.09 -2.91
CA GLN A 136 -24.18 8.85 -3.66
C GLN A 136 -23.18 8.93 -4.82
N LEU A 137 -22.38 7.88 -4.95
CA LEU A 137 -21.43 7.65 -6.02
C LEU A 137 -21.96 6.49 -6.87
N ALA A 138 -21.94 6.67 -8.18
CA ALA A 138 -22.37 5.65 -9.13
C ALA A 138 -21.43 5.60 -10.33
N GLY A 139 -20.74 4.48 -10.50
CA GLY A 139 -19.83 4.26 -11.61
C GLY A 139 -19.36 2.81 -11.70
N PRO A 140 -18.69 2.43 -12.79
CA PRO A 140 -18.19 1.06 -12.99
C PRO A 140 -17.10 0.66 -11.99
N GLU A 141 -16.31 1.63 -11.51
CA GLU A 141 -15.12 1.43 -10.66
C GLU A 141 -15.32 1.90 -9.21
N LEU A 142 -16.34 2.73 -8.96
CA LEU A 142 -16.63 3.32 -7.66
C LEU A 142 -18.14 3.48 -7.51
N ALA A 143 -18.72 2.82 -6.52
CA ALA A 143 -20.15 2.91 -6.24
C ALA A 143 -20.43 2.76 -4.74
N GLY A 144 -21.34 3.56 -4.22
CA GLY A 144 -21.73 3.55 -2.81
C GLY A 144 -22.13 4.92 -2.27
N THR A 145 -22.14 5.05 -0.95
CA THR A 145 -22.56 6.26 -0.24
C THR A 145 -21.47 6.83 0.65
N VAL A 146 -21.49 8.14 0.85
CA VAL A 146 -20.65 8.85 1.82
C VAL A 146 -21.51 9.78 2.65
N LEU A 147 -21.40 9.66 3.98
CA LEU A 147 -21.93 10.63 4.94
C LEU A 147 -20.76 11.48 5.44
N ILE A 148 -20.78 12.77 5.15
CA ILE A 148 -19.83 13.74 5.72
C ILE A 148 -20.59 14.55 6.78
N PRO A 149 -20.31 14.34 8.08
CA PRO A 149 -20.94 15.11 9.15
C PRO A 149 -20.69 16.62 9.00
N LYS A 150 -21.48 17.42 9.71
CA LYS A 150 -21.21 18.87 9.81
C LYS A 150 -19.81 19.11 10.38
N ALA A 151 -19.18 20.20 9.98
CA ALA A 151 -17.77 20.50 10.30
C ALA A 151 -17.48 20.60 11.82
N ASP A 152 -18.50 20.88 12.63
CA ASP A 152 -18.45 20.96 14.09
C ASP A 152 -18.81 19.63 14.79
N SER A 153 -19.07 18.57 14.02
CA SER A 153 -19.41 17.25 14.55
C SER A 153 -18.15 16.41 14.79
N GLU A 154 -18.11 15.72 15.93
CA GLU A 154 -17.10 14.69 16.25
C GLU A 154 -17.41 13.33 15.60
N GLN A 155 -18.51 13.22 14.84
CA GLN A 155 -18.87 11.99 14.16
C GLN A 155 -17.89 11.67 13.03
N ALA A 156 -17.71 10.38 12.76
CA ALA A 156 -16.89 9.92 11.65
C ALA A 156 -17.54 10.22 10.30
N VAL A 157 -16.71 10.47 9.30
CA VAL A 157 -17.12 10.33 7.90
C VAL A 157 -17.41 8.86 7.65
N GLU A 158 -18.62 8.52 7.25
CA GLU A 158 -19.02 7.14 6.93
C GLU A 158 -18.94 6.94 5.43
N ILE A 159 -18.24 5.91 4.99
CA ILE A 159 -18.00 5.58 3.60
C ILE A 159 -18.41 4.12 3.42
N ASP A 160 -19.54 3.89 2.76
CA ASP A 160 -20.07 2.55 2.50
C ASP A 160 -20.05 2.31 1.00
N LEU A 161 -19.10 1.53 0.51
CA LEU A 161 -18.89 1.26 -0.91
C LEU A 161 -19.30 -0.15 -1.26
N GLU A 162 -20.24 -0.29 -2.19
CA GLU A 162 -20.52 -1.57 -2.84
C GLU A 162 -19.32 -2.02 -3.68
N ARG A 163 -18.55 -1.06 -4.22
CA ARG A 163 -17.46 -1.33 -5.15
C ARG A 163 -16.36 -0.28 -5.09
N LEU A 164 -15.12 -0.75 -5.07
CA LEU A 164 -13.93 0.08 -5.20
C LEU A 164 -12.87 -0.65 -6.05
N HIS A 165 -12.61 -0.14 -7.25
CA HIS A 165 -11.55 -0.65 -8.11
C HIS A 165 -10.35 0.28 -8.05
N LEU A 166 -9.30 -0.19 -7.38
CA LEU A 166 -8.04 0.51 -7.26
C LEU A 166 -7.07 0.07 -8.35
N ARG A 167 -6.32 1.06 -8.84
CA ARG A 167 -5.22 0.89 -9.75
C ARG A 167 -3.98 1.38 -9.04
N HIS A 168 -3.04 0.49 -8.80
CA HIS A 168 -1.72 0.89 -8.30
C HIS A 168 -0.72 0.58 -9.40
N ALA A 169 0.04 1.60 -9.83
CA ALA A 169 1.27 1.33 -10.54
C ALA A 169 2.15 0.56 -9.57
N ALA A 170 2.28 -0.76 -9.76
CA ALA A 170 3.14 -1.59 -8.95
C ALA A 170 4.47 -0.86 -8.78
N ALA A 171 4.79 -0.45 -7.54
CA ALA A 171 6.12 0.01 -7.22
C ALA A 171 7.02 -1.22 -7.38
N ARG A 172 7.52 -1.43 -8.59
CA ARG A 172 8.53 -2.44 -8.86
C ARG A 172 9.74 -2.04 -8.06
N LEU A 173 9.90 -2.66 -6.90
CA LEU A 173 11.11 -2.57 -6.13
C LEU A 173 12.24 -3.06 -7.05
N GLY A 174 13.02 -2.15 -7.62
CA GLY A 174 14.20 -2.47 -8.44
C GLY A 174 14.27 -1.88 -9.84
N ASN A 175 13.27 -1.15 -10.33
CA ASN A 175 13.47 -0.33 -11.53
C ASN A 175 13.81 1.10 -11.12
N GLY A 176 15.11 1.40 -11.10
CA GLY A 176 15.56 2.78 -11.30
C GLY A 176 14.89 3.34 -12.56
N THR A 177 14.45 4.59 -12.49
CA THR A 177 13.75 5.37 -13.53
C THR A 177 12.28 5.06 -13.81
N GLY A 178 11.60 4.27 -12.97
CA GLY A 178 10.17 4.47 -12.80
C GLY A 178 9.96 5.83 -12.16
N GLU A 179 9.76 6.86 -12.98
CA GLU A 179 9.32 8.19 -12.57
C GLU A 179 8.05 7.95 -11.74
N ARG A 180 8.22 7.83 -10.41
CA ARG A 180 7.19 8.19 -9.46
C ARG A 180 6.83 9.57 -9.98
N ALA A 181 5.68 9.69 -10.65
CA ALA A 181 4.93 10.92 -10.55
C ALA A 181 4.84 11.07 -9.04
N ALA A 182 5.75 11.87 -8.49
CA ALA A 182 5.82 12.10 -7.07
C ALA A 182 4.44 12.70 -6.83
N SER A 183 3.53 11.87 -6.32
CA SER A 183 2.33 12.35 -5.68
C SER A 183 2.90 13.27 -4.64
N GLN A 184 2.95 14.57 -4.96
CA GLN A 184 3.58 15.55 -4.11
C GLN A 184 2.94 15.34 -2.74
N PRO A 185 3.74 15.21 -1.66
CA PRO A 185 3.22 14.90 -0.35
C PRO A 185 2.03 15.79 -0.10
N MET A 186 0.85 15.18 0.05
CA MET A 186 -0.32 15.97 0.39
C MET A 186 -0.01 16.52 1.77
N ASP A 187 0.15 17.83 1.89
CA ASP A 187 0.42 18.53 3.15
C ASP A 187 -0.84 18.45 4.03
N LEU A 188 -1.10 17.23 4.49
CA LEU A 188 -2.14 16.84 5.42
C LEU A 188 -1.49 16.75 6.80
N LYS A 189 -2.12 17.39 7.78
CA LYS A 189 -1.76 17.20 9.19
C LYS A 189 -2.68 16.13 9.78
N PRO A 190 -2.19 15.27 10.69
CA PRO A 190 -3.03 14.28 11.36
C PRO A 190 -4.29 14.90 11.98
N ARG A 191 -4.15 16.11 12.53
CA ARG A 191 -5.24 16.85 13.19
C ARG A 191 -6.28 17.42 12.24
N ASP A 192 -5.97 17.59 10.96
CA ASP A 192 -6.92 18.15 9.99
C ASP A 192 -7.84 17.07 9.42
N MET A 193 -7.50 15.79 9.62
CA MET A 193 -8.28 14.66 9.16
C MET A 193 -9.42 14.32 10.11
N PRO A 194 -10.67 14.14 9.63
CA PRO A 194 -11.76 13.66 10.46
C PRO A 194 -11.58 12.17 10.83
N PRO A 195 -12.30 11.67 11.86
CA PRO A 195 -12.49 10.24 12.02
C PRO A 195 -13.15 9.65 10.77
N ILE A 196 -12.82 8.41 10.41
CA ILE A 196 -13.30 7.74 9.19
C ILE A 196 -13.77 6.34 9.54
N ARG A 197 -14.96 5.97 9.06
CA ARG A 197 -15.42 4.60 8.96
C ARG A 197 -15.59 4.25 7.49
N LEU A 198 -14.92 3.21 7.04
CA LEU A 198 -14.97 2.73 5.67
C LEU A 198 -15.35 1.26 5.68
N SER A 199 -16.38 0.92 4.92
CA SER A 199 -16.75 -0.45 4.55
C SER A 199 -16.78 -0.55 3.03
N VAL A 200 -16.16 -1.60 2.48
CA VAL A 200 -16.17 -1.89 1.05
C VAL A 200 -16.58 -3.34 0.86
N GLU A 201 -17.70 -3.59 0.17
CA GLU A 201 -18.18 -4.95 -0.09
C GLU A 201 -17.29 -5.69 -1.10
N GLN A 202 -16.81 -4.97 -2.12
CA GLN A 202 -15.97 -5.53 -3.18
C GLN A 202 -14.85 -4.57 -3.59
N ALA A 203 -13.66 -4.82 -3.05
CA ALA A 203 -12.42 -4.16 -3.45
C ALA A 203 -11.68 -4.99 -4.52
N LEU A 204 -11.25 -4.33 -5.60
CA LEU A 204 -10.34 -4.89 -6.59
C LEU A 204 -9.05 -4.07 -6.62
N LEU A 205 -7.91 -4.74 -6.79
CA LEU A 205 -6.62 -4.11 -7.05
C LEU A 205 -6.05 -4.64 -8.35
N ASN A 206 -5.81 -3.76 -9.32
CA ASN A 206 -5.27 -4.11 -10.64
C ASN A 206 -6.07 -5.26 -11.32
N GLY A 207 -7.39 -5.28 -11.11
CA GLY A 207 -8.30 -6.31 -11.64
C GLY A 207 -8.38 -7.60 -10.81
N THR A 208 -7.59 -7.74 -9.76
CA THR A 208 -7.68 -8.90 -8.84
C THR A 208 -8.63 -8.59 -7.70
N LEU A 209 -9.57 -9.50 -7.44
CA LEU A 209 -10.48 -9.41 -6.29
C LEU A 209 -9.69 -9.50 -4.98
N LEU A 210 -9.66 -8.39 -4.25
CA LEU A 210 -9.13 -8.34 -2.89
C LEU A 210 -10.16 -8.85 -1.89
N GLY A 211 -11.45 -8.52 -2.08
CA GLY A 211 -12.54 -8.95 -1.18
C GLY A 211 -13.13 -7.77 -0.39
N GLN A 212 -13.57 -8.03 0.83
CA GLN A 212 -14.18 -7.02 1.71
C GLN A 212 -13.12 -6.24 2.47
N VAL A 213 -13.31 -4.92 2.60
CA VAL A 213 -12.41 -4.04 3.35
C VAL A 213 -13.18 -3.30 4.43
N ASP A 214 -12.70 -3.36 5.66
CA ASP A 214 -13.20 -2.58 6.77
C ASP A 214 -12.08 -1.77 7.40
N LEU A 215 -12.34 -0.49 7.67
CA LEU A 215 -11.38 0.42 8.29
C LEU A 215 -12.11 1.38 9.24
N ASN A 216 -11.57 1.50 10.45
CA ASN A 216 -12.05 2.45 11.45
C ASN A 216 -10.89 3.28 11.99
N VAL A 217 -10.99 4.60 11.83
CA VAL A 217 -10.01 5.59 12.27
C VAL A 217 -10.68 6.57 13.22
N SER A 218 -10.15 6.67 14.43
CA SER A 218 -10.58 7.64 15.43
C SER A 218 -9.58 8.78 15.60
N ARG A 219 -10.08 9.93 16.03
CA ARG A 219 -9.27 11.07 16.43
C ARG A 219 -8.72 10.84 17.85
N VAL A 220 -7.46 11.18 18.05
CA VAL A 220 -6.80 11.26 19.35
C VAL A 220 -6.18 12.64 19.54
N SER A 221 -5.76 12.99 20.76
CA SER A 221 -5.27 14.34 21.08
C SER A 221 -4.08 14.79 20.24
N ASP A 222 -3.22 13.85 19.86
CA ASP A 222 -1.97 14.06 19.11
C ASP A 222 -2.04 13.55 17.65
N GLY A 223 -3.23 13.22 17.13
CA GLY A 223 -3.41 12.83 15.74
C GLY A 223 -4.56 11.84 15.50
N LEU A 224 -4.30 10.80 14.73
CA LEU A 224 -5.25 9.75 14.38
C LEU A 224 -4.78 8.38 14.88
N LYS A 225 -5.75 7.54 15.21
CA LYS A 225 -5.55 6.13 15.53
C LYS A 225 -6.34 5.28 14.55
N LEU A 226 -5.65 4.35 13.89
CA LEU A 226 -6.29 3.26 13.17
C LEU A 226 -6.67 2.21 14.21
N ASP A 227 -7.93 2.20 14.62
CA ASP A 227 -8.44 1.24 15.61
C ASP A 227 -8.41 -0.17 15.05
N HIS A 228 -8.81 -0.30 13.78
CA HIS A 228 -8.80 -1.57 13.07
C HIS A 228 -8.79 -1.34 11.56
N PHE A 229 -8.04 -2.19 10.86
CA PHE A 229 -8.15 -2.45 9.44
C PHE A 229 -8.32 -3.95 9.25
N ALA A 230 -9.24 -4.36 8.38
CA ALA A 230 -9.36 -5.72 7.89
C ALA A 230 -9.53 -5.74 6.37
N LEU A 231 -8.90 -6.73 5.76
CA LEU A 231 -9.17 -7.18 4.41
C LEU A 231 -9.49 -8.67 4.51
N ASP A 232 -10.69 -9.08 4.08
CA ASP A 232 -11.04 -10.49 3.96
C ASP A 232 -11.27 -10.87 2.50
N GLY A 233 -10.43 -11.79 2.03
CA GLY A 233 -10.18 -11.97 0.61
C GLY A 233 -9.83 -13.38 0.19
N PRO A 234 -10.16 -13.78 -1.05
CA PRO A 234 -9.88 -15.13 -1.55
C PRO A 234 -8.39 -15.38 -1.87
N VAL A 235 -7.57 -14.32 -1.91
CA VAL A 235 -6.12 -14.39 -2.16
C VAL A 235 -5.33 -14.04 -0.91
N LEU A 236 -5.82 -13.09 -0.11
CA LEU A 236 -5.10 -12.50 0.99
C LEU A 236 -6.08 -12.04 2.06
N ARG A 237 -5.80 -12.40 3.31
CA ARG A 237 -6.44 -11.80 4.49
C ARG A 237 -5.43 -10.91 5.18
N MET A 238 -5.85 -9.73 5.58
CA MET A 238 -5.00 -8.79 6.32
C MET A 238 -5.77 -8.23 7.51
N SER A 239 -5.05 -7.99 8.61
CA SER A 239 -5.58 -7.21 9.71
C SER A 239 -4.50 -6.28 10.24
N GLY A 240 -4.89 -5.13 10.77
CA GLY A 240 -3.92 -4.18 11.30
C GLY A 240 -4.51 -3.13 12.20
N ASN A 241 -3.62 -2.41 12.85
CA ASN A 241 -3.89 -1.22 13.63
C ASN A 241 -2.68 -0.28 13.55
N GLY A 242 -2.82 0.94 14.05
CA GLY A 242 -1.73 1.90 13.99
C GLY A 242 -2.11 3.29 14.49
N ALA A 243 -1.22 4.23 14.25
CA ALA A 243 -1.46 5.63 14.54
C ALA A 243 -0.65 6.52 13.60
N TRP A 244 -1.19 7.70 13.33
CA TRP A 244 -0.48 8.78 12.66
C TRP A 244 -0.56 10.01 13.55
N ARG A 245 0.59 10.46 14.06
CA ARG A 245 0.67 11.44 15.15
C ARG A 245 1.63 12.56 14.82
N ASP A 246 1.39 13.72 15.41
CA ASP A 246 2.36 14.81 15.39
C ASP A 246 3.62 14.37 16.16
N ALA A 247 4.80 14.56 15.55
CA ALA A 247 6.06 14.10 16.11
C ALA A 247 6.67 15.08 17.13
N GLY A 248 6.15 16.31 17.20
CA GLY A 248 6.66 17.39 18.07
C GLY A 248 8.04 17.91 17.65
N GLY A 249 8.16 19.22 17.40
CA GLY A 249 9.46 19.85 17.08
C GLY A 249 9.45 20.79 15.87
N GLY A 250 8.60 21.82 15.88
CA GLY A 250 8.49 22.78 14.76
C GLY A 250 7.71 22.22 13.57
N ASP A 251 7.31 23.11 12.64
CA ASP A 251 6.29 22.90 11.62
C ASP A 251 6.29 21.51 10.93
N ALA A 252 5.11 20.89 10.93
CA ALA A 252 4.68 19.77 10.07
C ALA A 252 5.40 18.41 10.20
N SER A 253 6.21 18.16 11.24
CA SER A 253 6.72 16.81 11.48
C SER A 253 5.64 15.89 12.09
N SER A 254 5.28 14.83 11.37
CA SER A 254 4.40 13.76 11.84
C SER A 254 5.11 12.40 11.71
N ALA A 255 4.57 11.37 12.35
CA ALA A 255 5.09 10.01 12.27
C ALA A 255 3.94 9.01 12.21
N THR A 256 4.12 7.99 11.38
CA THR A 256 3.19 6.88 11.25
C THR A 256 3.76 5.63 11.90
N HIS A 257 2.93 4.89 12.63
CA HIS A 257 3.20 3.55 13.15
C HIS A 257 2.09 2.61 12.68
N LEU A 258 2.46 1.48 12.08
CA LEU A 258 1.52 0.50 11.55
C LEU A 258 1.94 -0.92 11.98
N GLN A 259 0.99 -1.67 12.53
CA GLN A 259 1.11 -3.09 12.79
C GLN A 259 0.16 -3.85 11.87
N VAL A 260 0.69 -4.78 11.07
CA VAL A 260 -0.08 -5.55 10.08
C VAL A 260 0.22 -7.03 10.24
N ARG A 261 -0.82 -7.85 10.15
CA ARG A 261 -0.74 -9.30 9.99
C ARG A 261 -1.36 -9.67 8.66
N LEU A 262 -0.71 -10.55 7.93
CA LEU A 262 -1.14 -11.05 6.64
C LEU A 262 -1.20 -12.58 6.70
N GLU A 263 -2.22 -13.15 6.07
CA GLU A 263 -2.38 -14.59 5.91
C GLU A 263 -2.86 -14.90 4.49
N THR A 264 -2.34 -15.97 3.90
CA THR A 264 -2.71 -16.37 2.54
C THR A 264 -2.53 -17.87 2.32
N ASP A 265 -3.49 -18.49 1.65
CA ASP A 265 -3.35 -19.85 1.10
C ASP A 265 -2.77 -19.87 -0.31
N LYS A 266 -2.45 -18.69 -0.87
CA LYS A 266 -1.98 -18.48 -2.24
C LYS A 266 -0.81 -17.48 -2.24
N ALA A 267 0.27 -17.80 -1.51
CA ALA A 267 1.40 -16.90 -1.27
C ALA A 267 1.99 -16.30 -2.55
N GLY A 268 2.18 -17.10 -3.60
CA GLY A 268 2.63 -16.59 -4.90
C GLY A 268 1.69 -15.52 -5.49
N ARG A 269 0.37 -15.78 -5.50
CA ARG A 269 -0.64 -14.80 -5.98
C ARG A 269 -0.71 -13.56 -5.09
N ALA A 270 -0.49 -13.73 -3.79
CA ALA A 270 -0.42 -12.60 -2.87
C ALA A 270 0.82 -11.72 -3.13
N MET A 271 1.96 -12.31 -3.51
CA MET A 271 3.15 -11.53 -3.92
C MET A 271 2.92 -10.75 -5.23
N ASP A 272 2.22 -11.33 -6.21
CA ASP A 272 1.86 -10.65 -7.46
C ASP A 272 1.05 -9.36 -7.19
N LEU A 273 0.17 -9.36 -6.16
CA LEU A 273 -0.61 -8.17 -5.78
C LEU A 273 0.26 -6.96 -5.41
N PHE A 274 1.46 -7.21 -4.86
CA PHE A 274 2.41 -6.17 -4.46
C PHE A 274 3.47 -5.89 -5.53
N GLY A 275 3.24 -6.33 -6.77
CA GLY A 275 4.12 -6.04 -7.91
C GLY A 275 5.41 -6.86 -7.94
N GLN A 276 5.44 -7.96 -7.19
CA GLN A 276 6.56 -8.90 -7.12
C GLN A 276 6.27 -10.14 -7.97
N ASP A 277 5.87 -9.88 -9.22
CA ASP A 277 5.43 -10.90 -10.16
C ASP A 277 6.51 -11.97 -10.35
N SER A 278 6.10 -13.23 -10.39
CA SER A 278 6.96 -14.34 -10.81
C SER A 278 8.17 -14.63 -9.92
N LEU A 279 8.19 -14.21 -8.64
CA LEU A 279 9.22 -14.64 -7.68
C LEU A 279 8.87 -15.95 -6.98
N LEU A 280 7.58 -16.14 -6.67
CA LEU A 280 7.08 -17.26 -5.88
C LEU A 280 5.86 -17.88 -6.55
N GLY A 281 5.87 -19.20 -6.67
CA GLY A 281 4.72 -19.97 -7.09
C GLY A 281 4.13 -20.78 -5.93
N GLY A 282 2.80 -20.83 -5.90
CA GLY A 282 2.04 -21.58 -4.90
C GLY A 282 2.33 -21.14 -3.45
N GLY A 283 2.23 -22.09 -2.53
CA GLY A 283 2.50 -21.90 -1.12
C GLY A 283 1.38 -21.23 -0.33
N ARG A 284 1.43 -21.43 0.98
CA ARG A 284 0.60 -20.74 1.98
C ARG A 284 1.51 -20.06 2.99
N GLY A 285 1.13 -18.92 3.53
CA GLY A 285 2.01 -18.20 4.44
C GLY A 285 1.33 -17.17 5.30
N GLU A 286 2.11 -16.70 6.25
CA GLU A 286 1.79 -15.59 7.13
C GLU A 286 2.93 -14.58 7.15
N ALA A 287 2.61 -13.31 7.33
CA ALA A 287 3.59 -12.25 7.53
C ALA A 287 3.12 -11.31 8.63
N ARG A 288 4.08 -10.70 9.34
CA ARG A 288 3.85 -9.67 10.34
C ARG A 288 4.81 -8.53 10.13
N LEU A 289 4.28 -7.32 10.21
CA LEU A 289 5.01 -6.08 10.05
C LEU A 289 4.67 -5.18 11.24
N ASP A 290 5.69 -4.62 11.89
CA ASP A 290 5.57 -3.53 12.85
C ASP A 290 6.51 -2.42 12.36
N LEU A 291 5.95 -1.39 11.71
CA LEU A 291 6.72 -0.42 10.94
C LEU A 291 6.42 1.01 11.38
N ARG A 292 7.46 1.84 11.42
CA ARG A 292 7.41 3.25 11.77
C ARG A 292 8.18 4.08 10.75
N TRP A 293 7.58 5.16 10.27
CA TRP A 293 8.25 6.09 9.35
C TRP A 293 7.81 7.54 9.62
N PRO A 294 8.66 8.52 9.29
CA PRO A 294 8.28 9.93 9.33
C PRO A 294 7.26 10.26 8.23
N GLY A 295 6.32 11.14 8.55
CA GLY A 295 5.29 11.62 7.63
C GLY A 295 3.96 10.87 7.74
N ALA A 296 3.12 11.13 6.75
CA ALA A 296 1.79 10.55 6.59
C ALA A 296 1.86 9.05 6.23
N PRO A 297 0.75 8.31 6.37
CA PRO A 297 0.70 6.91 5.96
C PRO A 297 1.08 6.68 4.49
N THR A 298 0.90 7.69 3.63
CA THR A 298 1.27 7.67 2.22
C THR A 298 2.76 7.93 1.95
N ASP A 299 3.50 8.46 2.92
CA ASP A 299 4.92 8.83 2.79
C ASP A 299 5.87 7.64 3.02
N PHE A 300 5.35 6.42 2.97
CA PHE A 300 6.14 5.20 3.17
C PHE A 300 7.31 5.12 2.18
N ALA A 301 8.51 4.99 2.74
CA ALA A 301 9.76 4.84 2.01
C ALA A 301 10.66 3.84 2.75
N LEU A 302 11.22 2.88 2.01
CA LEU A 302 12.09 1.85 2.58
C LEU A 302 13.39 2.44 3.14
N GLU A 303 13.75 3.63 2.66
CA GLU A 303 14.90 4.41 3.05
C GLU A 303 14.75 5.09 4.42
N THR A 304 13.52 5.26 4.93
CA THR A 304 13.27 5.97 6.20
C THR A 304 12.55 5.12 7.24
N VAL A 305 12.14 3.91 6.87
CA VAL A 305 11.38 3.02 7.74
C VAL A 305 12.24 2.42 8.87
N ASN A 306 11.58 2.22 10.00
CA ASN A 306 12.09 1.54 11.19
C ASN A 306 11.11 0.44 11.60
N GLY A 307 11.59 -0.57 12.31
CA GLY A 307 10.73 -1.61 12.88
C GLY A 307 11.13 -3.01 12.44
N GLU A 308 10.18 -3.94 12.37
CA GLU A 308 10.47 -5.36 12.18
C GLU A 308 9.51 -5.99 11.16
N VAL A 309 10.06 -6.86 10.32
CA VAL A 309 9.32 -7.65 9.34
C VAL A 309 9.65 -9.12 9.55
N ALA A 310 8.64 -9.97 9.61
CA ALA A 310 8.82 -11.41 9.63
C ALA A 310 7.79 -12.09 8.74
N PHE A 311 8.21 -13.15 8.05
CA PHE A 311 7.29 -13.99 7.27
C PHE A 311 7.63 -15.47 7.38
N LEU A 312 6.62 -16.30 7.12
CA LEU A 312 6.73 -17.75 7.01
C LEU A 312 5.85 -18.21 5.84
N ILE A 313 6.42 -18.96 4.91
CA ILE A 313 5.74 -19.56 3.77
C ILE A 313 6.04 -21.06 3.78
N ARG A 314 5.04 -21.86 3.45
CA ARG A 314 5.12 -23.33 3.42
C ARG A 314 4.69 -23.86 2.08
N ASN A 315 5.33 -24.94 1.64
CA ASN A 315 4.97 -25.72 0.45
C ASN A 315 4.87 -24.87 -0.83
N GLY A 316 5.92 -24.08 -1.10
CA GLY A 316 6.00 -23.19 -2.26
C GLY A 316 7.16 -23.56 -3.18
N HIS A 317 7.35 -22.78 -4.24
CA HIS A 317 8.54 -22.85 -5.07
C HIS A 317 8.98 -21.45 -5.50
N LEU A 318 10.26 -21.15 -5.33
CA LEU A 318 10.88 -19.96 -5.91
C LEU A 318 10.98 -20.16 -7.42
N LEU A 319 10.44 -19.22 -8.20
CA LEU A 319 10.50 -19.30 -9.66
C LEU A 319 11.87 -18.83 -10.16
N ALA A 320 12.36 -19.44 -11.24
CA ALA A 320 13.59 -18.99 -11.87
C ALA A 320 13.28 -17.68 -12.63
N VAL A 321 13.83 -16.56 -12.15
CA VAL A 321 13.72 -15.27 -12.82
C VAL A 321 15.02 -14.99 -13.55
N ASP A 322 14.92 -14.54 -14.81
CA ASP A 322 16.07 -14.01 -15.54
C ASP A 322 16.71 -12.87 -14.73
N PRO A 323 18.06 -12.77 -14.67
CA PRO A 323 18.76 -11.68 -14.00
C PRO A 323 18.37 -10.36 -14.67
N GLY A 324 17.36 -9.69 -14.11
CA GLY A 324 16.77 -8.52 -14.74
C GLY A 324 15.39 -8.12 -14.22
N ALA A 325 14.51 -9.07 -13.89
CA ALA A 325 13.07 -8.78 -13.71
C ALA A 325 12.52 -8.79 -12.26
N GLY A 326 13.35 -8.98 -11.23
CA GLY A 326 12.87 -9.07 -9.82
C GLY A 326 13.91 -8.63 -8.77
N ARG A 327 14.70 -7.61 -9.09
CA ARG A 327 16.02 -7.33 -8.49
C ARG A 327 16.03 -6.97 -6.99
N VAL A 328 14.93 -6.56 -6.36
CA VAL A 328 14.96 -6.27 -4.90
C VAL A 328 14.80 -7.52 -4.02
N PHE A 329 14.34 -8.63 -4.57
CA PHE A 329 14.37 -9.95 -3.91
C PHE A 329 15.22 -10.98 -4.64
N GLY A 330 15.90 -10.57 -5.73
CA GLY A 330 16.90 -11.38 -6.45
C GLY A 330 18.01 -11.92 -5.55
N LEU A 331 18.22 -11.32 -4.37
CA LEU A 331 19.15 -11.79 -3.33
C LEU A 331 18.70 -13.03 -2.55
N LEU A 332 17.41 -13.36 -2.59
CA LEU A 332 16.91 -14.67 -2.18
C LEU A 332 16.92 -15.68 -3.33
N SER A 333 17.21 -15.21 -4.55
CA SER A 333 17.42 -16.08 -5.68
C SER A 333 18.77 -16.76 -5.52
N VAL A 334 18.72 -17.99 -5.01
CA VAL A 334 19.81 -18.97 -5.03
C VAL A 334 20.44 -19.09 -6.44
N THR A 335 19.75 -18.60 -7.48
CA THR A 335 20.21 -18.53 -8.86
C THR A 335 21.35 -17.54 -9.13
N MET A 336 21.63 -16.58 -8.23
CA MET A 336 22.76 -15.64 -8.40
C MET A 336 24.12 -16.25 -8.02
N LEU A 337 24.14 -17.49 -7.52
CA LEU A 337 25.39 -18.22 -7.36
C LEU A 337 25.97 -18.55 -8.75
N PRO A 338 27.22 -18.17 -9.06
CA PRO A 338 27.86 -18.47 -10.33
C PRO A 338 27.63 -19.92 -10.78
N ARG A 339 27.25 -20.12 -12.05
CA ARG A 339 26.86 -21.43 -12.65
C ARG A 339 27.86 -22.58 -12.39
N ARG A 340 29.12 -22.27 -12.12
CA ARG A 340 30.19 -23.23 -11.83
C ARG A 340 30.30 -23.65 -10.35
N LEU A 341 29.52 -23.03 -9.46
CA LEU A 341 29.46 -23.34 -8.02
C LEU A 341 28.32 -24.33 -7.67
N LEU A 342 27.45 -24.63 -8.63
CA LEU A 342 26.28 -25.51 -8.54
C LEU A 342 26.56 -26.91 -9.12
N LEU A 343 27.74 -27.51 -8.88
CA LEU A 343 28.13 -28.84 -9.42
C LEU A 343 26.90 -29.77 -9.58
N ASP A 344 26.37 -29.80 -10.81
CA ASP A 344 25.21 -30.51 -11.35
C ASP A 344 23.77 -30.24 -10.81
N PHE A 345 23.42 -29.01 -10.40
CA PHE A 345 22.02 -28.67 -10.03
C PHE A 345 21.23 -27.90 -11.10
N SER A 346 21.78 -27.79 -12.32
CA SER A 346 21.16 -27.08 -13.46
C SER A 346 19.72 -27.53 -13.73
N ASP A 347 19.46 -28.83 -13.62
CA ASP A 347 18.14 -29.44 -13.89
C ASP A 347 17.13 -29.27 -12.74
N LEU A 348 17.61 -28.93 -11.54
CA LEU A 348 16.76 -28.72 -10.36
C LEU A 348 16.35 -27.25 -10.20
N PHE A 349 17.21 -26.29 -10.58
CA PHE A 349 16.92 -24.86 -10.49
C PHE A 349 16.38 -24.26 -11.79
N GLY A 350 16.59 -24.89 -12.95
CA GLY A 350 16.09 -24.43 -14.25
C GLY A 350 14.57 -24.36 -14.38
N ARG A 351 13.82 -24.95 -13.42
CA ARG A 351 12.35 -24.89 -13.33
C ARG A 351 11.84 -24.18 -12.05
N GLY A 352 12.74 -23.62 -11.23
CA GLY A 352 12.46 -23.06 -9.90
C GLY A 352 12.90 -23.95 -8.72
N PHE A 353 13.06 -23.40 -7.52
CA PHE A 353 13.47 -24.11 -6.29
C PHE A 353 12.27 -24.38 -5.38
N ALA A 354 11.83 -25.64 -5.32
CA ALA A 354 10.76 -26.07 -4.41
C ALA A 354 11.22 -26.07 -2.95
N PHE A 355 10.33 -25.69 -2.04
CA PHE A 355 10.61 -25.65 -0.60
C PHE A 355 9.40 -26.09 0.24
N ASP A 356 9.69 -26.79 1.33
CA ASP A 356 8.72 -27.14 2.37
C ASP A 356 8.45 -25.94 3.27
N GLN A 357 9.50 -25.16 3.56
CA GLN A 357 9.42 -24.00 4.44
C GLN A 357 10.39 -22.89 4.04
N MET A 358 9.94 -21.65 4.09
CA MET A 358 10.75 -20.45 3.93
C MET A 358 10.36 -19.46 5.02
N ALA A 359 11.32 -18.90 5.74
CA ALA A 359 11.01 -17.86 6.72
C ALA A 359 12.13 -16.84 6.84
N SER A 360 11.77 -15.67 7.33
CA SER A 360 12.71 -14.59 7.58
C SER A 360 12.28 -13.72 8.75
N ARG A 361 13.27 -13.09 9.38
CA ARG A 361 13.08 -11.93 10.23
C ARG A 361 14.15 -10.88 9.90
N MET A 362 13.70 -9.65 9.74
CA MET A 362 14.54 -8.49 9.46
C MET A 362 14.16 -7.33 10.38
N ARG A 363 15.16 -6.67 10.95
CA ARG A 363 15.00 -5.41 11.70
C ARG A 363 15.44 -4.25 10.82
N LEU A 364 14.68 -3.17 10.86
CA LEU A 364 14.86 -1.96 10.06
C LEU A 364 15.14 -0.80 11.00
N ASN A 365 16.17 -0.01 10.66
CA ASN A 365 16.54 1.19 11.39
C ASN A 365 16.96 2.26 10.37
N ASN A 366 16.04 3.18 10.07
CA ASN A 366 16.25 4.33 9.20
C ASN A 366 16.91 3.94 7.86
N GLY A 367 16.32 2.95 7.18
CA GLY A 367 16.82 2.44 5.90
C GLY A 367 18.01 1.48 5.99
N ALA A 368 18.56 1.20 7.17
CA ALA A 368 19.48 0.09 7.38
C ALA A 368 18.70 -1.16 7.83
N GLY A 369 18.93 -2.29 7.17
CA GLY A 369 18.33 -3.59 7.48
C GLY A 369 19.33 -4.54 8.14
N GLU A 370 18.92 -5.20 9.21
CA GLU A 370 19.61 -6.35 9.79
C GLU A 370 18.76 -7.60 9.58
N LEU A 371 19.21 -8.47 8.68
CA LEU A 371 18.61 -9.77 8.44
C LEU A 371 19.09 -10.74 9.53
N GLU A 372 18.30 -10.87 10.59
CA GLU A 372 18.61 -11.78 11.70
C GLU A 372 18.70 -13.23 11.20
N TYR A 373 17.72 -13.63 10.40
CA TYR A 373 17.74 -14.89 9.69
C TYR A 373 16.86 -14.84 8.45
N PHE A 374 17.27 -15.62 7.47
CA PHE A 374 16.47 -16.10 6.37
C PHE A 374 16.81 -17.58 6.20
N TYR A 375 15.81 -18.43 6.02
CA TYR A 375 16.06 -19.82 5.65
C TYR A 375 15.06 -20.33 4.63
N VAL A 376 15.53 -21.24 3.79
CA VAL A 376 14.71 -22.04 2.88
C VAL A 376 15.07 -23.49 3.08
N HIS A 377 14.08 -24.29 3.47
CA HIS A 377 14.18 -25.73 3.61
C HIS A 377 13.44 -26.37 2.44
N GLY A 378 14.18 -27.03 1.56
CA GLY A 378 13.61 -27.81 0.47
C GLY A 378 14.16 -29.23 0.42
N PRO A 379 13.62 -30.06 -0.49
CA PRO A 379 14.03 -31.45 -0.67
C PRO A 379 15.46 -31.57 -1.22
N ALA A 380 15.91 -30.59 -2.01
CA ALA A 380 17.25 -30.61 -2.63
C ALA A 380 18.34 -29.97 -1.74
N ALA A 381 17.99 -28.95 -0.95
CA ALA A 381 18.96 -28.23 -0.14
C ALA A 381 18.29 -27.45 1.01
N ARG A 382 19.12 -27.09 1.99
CA ARG A 382 18.85 -26.03 2.96
C ARG A 382 19.70 -24.80 2.61
N VAL A 383 19.07 -23.63 2.55
CA VAL A 383 19.73 -22.34 2.39
C VAL A 383 19.46 -21.51 3.63
N GLU A 384 20.49 -20.90 4.20
CA GLU A 384 20.40 -20.00 5.35
C GLU A 384 21.15 -18.70 5.00
N ALA A 385 20.61 -17.55 5.36
CA ALA A 385 21.28 -16.27 5.18
C ALA A 385 21.08 -15.33 6.39
N SER A 386 22.08 -14.51 6.67
CA SER A 386 22.06 -13.48 7.71
C SER A 386 23.02 -12.36 7.36
N GLY A 387 22.77 -11.13 7.82
CA GLY A 387 23.69 -10.02 7.61
C GLY A 387 22.99 -8.68 7.50
N LYS A 388 23.59 -7.75 6.75
CA LYS A 388 23.14 -6.36 6.66
C LYS A 388 22.67 -6.03 5.24
N LEU A 389 21.69 -5.14 5.17
CA LEU A 389 21.23 -4.47 3.96
C LEU A 389 21.24 -2.96 4.23
N ASP A 390 21.55 -2.17 3.21
CA ASP A 390 21.42 -0.72 3.23
C ASP A 390 20.52 -0.31 2.08
N PHE A 391 19.26 0.04 2.40
CA PHE A 391 18.26 0.41 1.40
C PHE A 391 18.51 1.81 0.82
N LYS A 392 19.29 2.66 1.50
CA LYS A 392 19.67 3.99 1.00
C LYS A 392 20.77 3.89 -0.05
N HIS A 393 21.83 3.15 0.28
CA HIS A 393 22.99 2.97 -0.59
C HIS A 393 22.84 1.78 -1.53
N LYS A 394 21.76 1.00 -1.41
CA LYS A 394 21.49 -0.16 -2.26
C LYS A 394 22.59 -1.22 -2.16
N THR A 395 23.12 -1.41 -0.96
CA THR A 395 24.21 -2.36 -0.71
C THR A 395 23.81 -3.43 0.29
N LEU A 396 24.62 -4.48 0.36
CA LEU A 396 24.44 -5.57 1.30
C LEU A 396 25.79 -6.14 1.74
N ASP A 397 25.77 -6.84 2.86
CA ASP A 397 26.85 -7.70 3.33
C ASP A 397 26.23 -8.88 4.11
N GLN A 398 26.12 -10.02 3.44
CA GLN A 398 25.40 -11.19 3.91
C GLN A 398 26.28 -12.42 3.88
N VAL A 399 26.10 -13.28 4.87
CA VAL A 399 26.64 -14.63 4.87
C VAL A 399 25.53 -15.58 4.43
N VAL A 400 25.78 -16.35 3.38
CA VAL A 400 24.87 -17.37 2.85
C VAL A 400 25.49 -18.74 3.03
N VAL A 401 24.74 -19.65 3.65
CA VAL A 401 25.12 -21.05 3.88
C VAL A 401 24.21 -21.95 3.09
N VAL A 402 24.79 -22.73 2.18
CA VAL A 402 24.08 -23.74 1.38
C VAL A 402 24.51 -25.12 1.84
N THR A 403 23.54 -25.92 2.25
CA THR A 403 23.72 -27.33 2.64
C THR A 403 22.90 -28.19 1.69
N PRO A 404 23.51 -28.80 0.67
CA PRO A 404 22.83 -29.76 -0.19
C PRO A 404 22.33 -30.93 0.65
N ARG A 405 21.13 -31.43 0.34
CA ARG A 405 20.69 -32.73 0.83
C ARG A 405 21.19 -33.75 -0.16
N VAL A 406 22.18 -34.54 0.24
CA VAL A 406 22.68 -35.62 -0.60
C VAL A 406 21.57 -36.67 -0.65
N SER A 407 20.86 -36.79 -1.78
CA SER A 407 20.12 -38.02 -2.04
C SER A 407 21.16 -39.13 -2.01
N SER A 408 20.93 -40.17 -1.24
CA SER A 408 21.77 -41.36 -1.10
C SER A 408 22.01 -42.06 -2.46
N ALA A 409 22.83 -41.45 -3.31
CA ALA A 409 23.46 -42.09 -4.45
C ALA A 409 24.65 -42.86 -3.91
N LEU A 410 24.36 -44.02 -3.33
CA LEU A 410 25.36 -45.00 -2.98
C LEU A 410 26.26 -45.25 -4.21
N PRO A 411 27.60 -45.27 -4.09
CA PRO A 411 28.41 -45.88 -5.12
C PRO A 411 28.00 -47.35 -5.20
N ILE A 412 27.37 -47.72 -6.32
CA ILE A 412 27.18 -49.12 -6.72
C ILE A 412 28.56 -49.68 -7.04
N VAL A 413 29.32 -50.02 -5.99
CA VAL A 413 30.57 -50.77 -6.12
C VAL A 413 30.56 -51.81 -5.01
N GLY A 414 29.86 -52.91 -5.27
CA GLY A 414 29.76 -54.04 -4.34
C GLY A 414 29.53 -55.39 -5.03
N GLY A 415 29.81 -55.49 -6.33
CA GLY A 415 29.52 -56.70 -7.11
C GLY A 415 30.57 -57.79 -7.11
N LEU A 416 31.70 -57.68 -6.39
CA LEU A 416 32.83 -58.63 -6.53
C LEU A 416 33.57 -58.98 -5.22
N ALA A 417 32.88 -59.19 -4.11
CA ALA A 417 33.50 -59.79 -2.91
C ALA A 417 32.59 -60.88 -2.32
N GLY A 418 33.00 -62.14 -2.51
CA GLY A 418 32.20 -63.34 -2.32
C GLY A 418 31.71 -63.63 -0.89
N GLY A 419 30.46 -64.10 -0.81
CA GLY A 419 29.95 -64.95 0.28
C GLY A 419 29.19 -64.26 1.43
N PRO A 420 28.45 -65.04 2.25
CA PRO A 420 27.54 -64.54 3.30
C PRO A 420 28.19 -63.68 4.38
N VAL A 421 29.51 -63.80 4.57
CA VAL A 421 30.27 -63.09 5.61
C VAL A 421 30.60 -61.64 5.19
N GLY A 422 30.63 -61.34 3.88
CA GLY A 422 30.91 -59.99 3.37
C GLY A 422 29.75 -58.99 3.53
N ALA A 423 28.51 -59.47 3.65
CA ALA A 423 27.31 -58.62 3.71
C ALA A 423 27.18 -57.84 5.03
N VAL A 424 27.67 -58.39 6.15
CA VAL A 424 27.56 -57.76 7.47
C VAL A 424 28.54 -56.59 7.64
N ALA A 425 29.74 -56.68 7.05
CA ALA A 425 30.71 -55.59 7.07
C ALA A 425 30.22 -54.36 6.29
N LEU A 426 29.55 -54.57 5.14
CA LEU A 426 28.96 -53.50 4.33
C LEU A 426 27.85 -52.73 5.05
N PHE A 427 26.99 -53.43 5.81
CA PHE A 427 25.85 -52.81 6.50
C PHE A 427 26.25 -51.92 7.68
N VAL A 428 27.34 -52.26 8.39
CA VAL A 428 27.89 -51.43 9.48
C VAL A 428 28.67 -50.24 8.93
N THR A 429 29.35 -50.41 7.78
CA THR A 429 30.09 -49.33 7.11
C THR A 429 29.14 -48.31 6.49
N GLN A 430 28.03 -48.74 5.87
CA GLN A 430 26.99 -47.84 5.35
C GLN A 430 26.36 -46.97 6.45
N ARG A 431 26.03 -47.53 7.62
CA ARG A 431 25.38 -46.77 8.71
C ARG A 431 26.29 -45.76 9.41
N LEU A 432 27.59 -46.04 9.49
CA LEU A 432 28.57 -45.09 10.05
C LEU A 432 28.95 -43.99 9.05
N LEU A 433 29.06 -44.32 7.75
CA LEU A 433 29.28 -43.32 6.70
C LEU A 433 28.04 -42.45 6.44
N GLU A 434 26.82 -42.97 6.52
CA GLU A 434 25.59 -42.17 6.34
C GLU A 434 25.43 -41.09 7.43
N GLN A 435 25.85 -41.36 8.66
CA GLN A 435 25.80 -40.37 9.76
C GLN A 435 26.93 -39.33 9.70
N GLU A 436 28.07 -39.65 9.09
CA GLU A 436 29.19 -38.71 8.90
C GLU A 436 29.06 -37.90 7.60
N ILE A 437 28.52 -38.46 6.51
CA ILE A 437 28.44 -37.80 5.20
C ILE A 437 27.36 -36.71 5.15
N ASP A 438 26.26 -36.85 5.90
CA ASP A 438 25.24 -35.80 6.02
C ASP A 438 25.80 -34.50 6.64
N SER A 439 27.00 -34.56 7.23
CA SER A 439 27.68 -33.44 7.89
C SER A 439 28.77 -32.73 7.06
N LEU A 440 29.12 -33.20 5.85
CA LEU A 440 30.41 -32.85 5.24
C LEU A 440 30.40 -31.86 4.07
N THR A 441 29.26 -31.29 3.66
CA THR A 441 29.28 -30.31 2.57
C THR A 441 28.38 -29.11 2.85
N ARG A 442 28.88 -28.18 3.67
CA ARG A 442 28.31 -26.82 3.77
C ARG A 442 29.16 -25.85 2.97
N TYR A 443 28.54 -25.15 2.06
CA TYR A 443 29.19 -24.06 1.33
C TYR A 443 28.82 -22.74 1.98
N ARG A 444 29.83 -21.97 2.40
CA ARG A 444 29.64 -20.62 2.93
C ARG A 444 30.12 -19.59 1.93
N TYR A 445 29.28 -18.60 1.71
CA TYR A 445 29.54 -17.47 0.84
C TYR A 445 29.35 -16.18 1.62
N ARG A 446 30.22 -15.20 1.35
CA ARG A 446 29.93 -13.80 1.61
C ARG A 446 29.41 -13.20 0.32
N VAL A 447 28.25 -12.56 0.41
CA VAL A 447 27.64 -11.80 -0.67
C VAL A 447 27.72 -10.35 -0.22
N SER A 448 28.37 -9.47 -0.98
CA SER A 448 28.56 -8.07 -0.57
C SER A 448 28.65 -7.10 -1.73
N GLY A 449 28.41 -5.82 -1.48
CA GLY A 449 28.50 -4.75 -2.50
C GLY A 449 27.14 -4.26 -2.96
N ASP A 450 27.07 -3.75 -4.19
CA ASP A 450 25.82 -3.31 -4.80
C ASP A 450 24.86 -4.49 -4.95
N TRP A 451 23.59 -4.28 -4.58
CA TRP A 451 22.61 -5.35 -4.59
C TRP A 451 22.13 -5.78 -5.99
N GLU A 452 22.40 -5.00 -7.05
CA GLU A 452 22.09 -5.34 -8.44
C GLU A 452 23.18 -6.25 -9.03
N GLU A 453 24.44 -6.05 -8.61
CA GLU A 453 25.60 -6.84 -9.02
C GLU A 453 26.52 -7.18 -7.81
N PRO A 454 26.07 -8.06 -6.89
CA PRO A 454 26.84 -8.34 -5.68
C PRO A 454 28.08 -9.19 -5.96
N ALA A 455 29.17 -8.90 -5.27
CA ALA A 455 30.34 -9.78 -5.22
C ALA A 455 30.05 -11.01 -4.35
N VAL A 456 30.36 -12.20 -4.86
CA VAL A 456 30.15 -13.47 -4.16
C VAL A 456 31.50 -14.15 -3.93
N GLU A 457 31.90 -14.26 -2.66
CA GLU A 457 33.17 -14.85 -2.24
C GLU A 457 32.94 -16.08 -1.37
N ARG A 458 33.69 -17.16 -1.60
CA ARG A 458 33.62 -18.36 -0.76
C ARG A 458 34.49 -18.18 0.49
N ILE A 459 33.89 -18.19 1.68
CA ILE A 459 34.58 -17.86 2.96
C ILE A 459 35.01 -19.08 3.80
N GLY A 460 35.21 -20.26 3.17
CA GLY A 460 35.77 -21.44 3.82
C GLY A 460 34.81 -22.24 4.74
N THR A 461 35.30 -23.33 5.33
CA THR A 461 34.51 -24.33 6.08
C THR A 461 34.45 -24.11 7.60
N SER A 462 35.04 -23.05 8.17
CA SER A 462 35.04 -22.83 9.63
C SER A 462 33.66 -22.50 10.22
N ARG A 463 33.27 -23.20 11.29
CA ARG A 463 31.91 -23.25 11.89
C ARG A 463 31.57 -21.99 12.73
N PRO A 464 30.64 -21.12 12.31
CA PRO A 464 30.00 -20.13 13.17
C PRO A 464 28.75 -20.76 13.86
N PRO A 465 28.19 -20.10 14.89
CA PRO A 465 27.06 -20.63 15.64
C PRO A 465 25.84 -20.89 14.75
N PRO A 466 25.03 -21.93 15.04
CA PRO A 466 23.82 -22.21 14.28
C PRO A 466 22.84 -21.04 14.39
N PRO A 467 22.09 -20.73 13.32
CA PRO A 467 21.02 -19.74 13.41
C PRO A 467 20.00 -20.17 14.48
N PRO A 468 19.32 -19.21 15.13
CA PRO A 468 18.27 -19.52 16.09
C PRO A 468 17.23 -20.43 15.43
N VAL A 469 16.98 -21.57 16.08
CA VAL A 469 16.00 -22.55 15.64
C VAL A 469 14.60 -21.91 15.71
N PRO A 470 13.79 -21.95 14.65
CA PRO A 470 12.42 -21.44 14.70
C PRO A 470 11.62 -22.19 15.79
N PRO A 471 10.59 -21.57 16.39
CA PRO A 471 9.76 -22.22 17.39
C PRO A 471 9.22 -23.56 16.87
N ALA A 472 9.25 -24.60 17.72
CA ALA A 472 8.78 -25.94 17.38
C ALA A 472 7.31 -25.98 16.90
N ASP A 473 6.53 -24.95 17.27
CA ASP A 473 5.10 -24.86 17.00
C ASP A 473 4.77 -24.42 15.56
N GLY A 474 5.78 -24.07 14.76
CA GLY A 474 5.59 -23.80 13.34
C GLY A 474 4.85 -22.49 13.01
N GLY A 475 4.67 -21.59 13.97
CA GLY A 475 4.23 -20.21 13.74
C GLY A 475 5.42 -19.23 13.72
N LEU A 476 5.20 -18.05 13.15
CA LEU A 476 6.10 -16.90 13.30
C LEU A 476 6.41 -16.67 14.78
N PRO A 477 7.69 -16.59 15.20
CA PRO A 477 8.04 -16.45 16.60
C PRO A 477 7.32 -15.25 17.23
N LEU A 478 6.54 -15.54 18.27
CA LEU A 478 5.93 -14.56 19.17
C LEU A 478 6.76 -14.43 20.44
N PRO A 479 6.83 -13.24 21.06
CA PRO A 479 6.41 -11.94 20.56
C PRO A 479 7.56 -11.18 19.87
N PHE A 480 7.22 -10.20 19.03
CA PHE A 480 8.15 -9.09 18.76
C PHE A 480 8.45 -8.43 20.10
N SER A 481 9.73 -8.15 20.37
CA SER A 481 10.11 -7.54 21.64
C SER A 481 9.37 -6.20 21.76
N ASN A 482 8.62 -6.00 22.85
CA ASN A 482 8.15 -4.68 23.24
C ASN A 482 9.38 -3.87 23.64
N GLY A 483 10.03 -3.24 22.65
CA GLY A 483 11.04 -2.23 22.88
C GLY A 483 10.41 -1.11 23.69
N ARG A 484 10.81 -1.00 24.95
CA ARG A 484 10.56 0.16 25.80
C ARG A 484 11.32 1.37 25.28
#